data_AF-A0A5C4K2M7-F1
#
_entry.id   AF-A0A5C4K2M7-F1
#
_cell.length_a   1.000
_cell.length_b   1.000
_cell.length_c   1.000
_cell.angle_alpha   90.00
_cell.angle_beta   90.00
_cell.angle_gamma   90.00
#
_symmetry.space_group_name_H-M   'P 1'
#
loop_
_entity.id
_entity.type
_entity.pdbx_description
1 polymer ?
#
loop_
_entity_poly.entity_id
_entity_poly.type
_entity_poly.pdbx_seq_one_letter_code
_entity_poly.pdbx_strand_id
1 'polypeptide(L)'
;MFDQNYANFIWSIADPMTAAGSGAAHEAKKAGWTEIIEHMNTFFEGSGLCDADQLSVAESVLNKALENQTLRGQAQANGKVDFYSSPKILTTVEDSVIKAGEQHAKGIGWVLSSDKVGEMVELLKRMGLFEKLRDEEAA
;
A
#
# COMPACT_ATOMS: atom_id res chain seq x y z
N MET A 1 -8.59 -0.99 12.93
CA MET A 1 -7.95 -2.31 12.97
C MET A 1 -8.45 -3.00 11.73
N PHE A 2 -7.54 -3.31 10.82
CA PHE A 2 -7.84 -3.65 9.44
C PHE A 2 -8.67 -4.93 9.41
N ASP A 3 -9.91 -4.82 8.93
CA ASP A 3 -10.88 -5.91 8.91
C ASP A 3 -10.95 -6.61 7.54
N GLN A 4 -11.60 -7.77 7.53
CA GLN A 4 -11.78 -8.59 6.31
C GLN A 4 -12.63 -7.89 5.23
N ASN A 5 -13.57 -7.02 5.61
CA ASN A 5 -14.43 -6.32 4.65
C ASN A 5 -13.63 -5.25 3.90
N TYR A 6 -12.78 -4.51 4.60
CA TYR A 6 -11.88 -3.52 4.03
C TYR A 6 -10.80 -4.18 3.17
N ALA A 7 -10.25 -5.32 3.60
CA ALA A 7 -9.34 -6.13 2.77
C ALA A 7 -9.98 -6.58 1.44
N ASN A 8 -11.23 -7.03 1.47
CA ASN A 8 -11.97 -7.42 0.27
C ASN A 8 -12.24 -6.20 -0.63
N PHE A 9 -12.51 -5.02 -0.06
CA PHE A 9 -12.68 -3.77 -0.79
C PHE A 9 -11.38 -3.33 -1.50
N ILE A 10 -10.25 -3.33 -0.79
CA ILE A 10 -8.93 -3.03 -1.34
C ILE A 10 -8.58 -4.01 -2.49
N TRP A 11 -8.89 -5.30 -2.34
CA TRP A 11 -8.67 -6.28 -3.40
C TRP A 11 -9.50 -5.98 -4.67
N SER A 12 -10.76 -5.55 -4.50
CA SER A 12 -11.63 -5.23 -5.63
C SER A 12 -11.15 -4.03 -6.46
N ILE A 13 -10.42 -3.09 -5.85
CA ILE A 13 -9.88 -1.90 -6.52
C ILE A 13 -8.45 -2.09 -7.03
N ALA A 14 -7.68 -2.99 -6.40
CA ALA A 14 -6.29 -3.29 -6.77
C ALA A 14 -6.16 -4.30 -7.92
N ASP A 15 -7.23 -5.00 -8.32
CA ASP A 15 -7.22 -6.01 -9.39
C ASP A 15 -8.11 -5.61 -10.59
N PRO A 16 -7.70 -4.67 -11.48
CA PRO A 16 -8.46 -4.36 -12.69
C PRO A 16 -8.30 -5.40 -13.82
N MET A 17 -7.62 -6.54 -13.62
CA MET A 17 -7.11 -7.34 -14.74
C MET A 17 -7.26 -8.86 -14.68
N THR A 18 -7.98 -9.43 -13.72
CA THR A 18 -8.19 -10.89 -13.74
C THR A 18 -9.64 -11.28 -14.05
N ALA A 19 -9.93 -11.36 -15.35
CA ALA A 19 -11.07 -12.12 -15.85
C ALA A 19 -10.98 -13.59 -15.37
N ALA A 20 -12.08 -14.07 -14.79
CA ALA A 20 -12.46 -15.48 -14.61
C ALA A 20 -11.32 -16.49 -14.31
N GLY A 21 -11.09 -16.81 -13.03
CA GLY A 21 -10.19 -17.89 -12.61
C GLY A 21 -10.57 -18.52 -11.27
N SER A 22 -10.91 -19.81 -11.31
CA SER A 22 -11.36 -20.74 -10.25
C SER A 22 -11.15 -20.36 -8.77
N GLY A 23 -12.24 -20.45 -7.99
CA GLY A 23 -12.33 -20.08 -6.56
C GLY A 23 -11.31 -20.72 -5.59
N ALA A 24 -10.65 -21.83 -5.94
CA ALA A 24 -9.63 -22.45 -5.08
C ALA A 24 -8.32 -21.64 -4.99
N ALA A 25 -7.91 -20.97 -6.08
CA ALA A 25 -6.75 -20.07 -6.06
C ALA A 25 -7.05 -18.76 -5.32
N HIS A 26 -8.33 -18.37 -5.29
CA HIS A 26 -8.81 -17.21 -4.59
C HIS A 26 -8.80 -17.43 -3.07
N GLU A 27 -9.25 -18.60 -2.59
CA GLU A 27 -9.21 -18.93 -1.15
C GLU A 27 -7.78 -19.10 -0.59
N ALA A 28 -6.86 -19.72 -1.35
CA ALA A 28 -5.46 -19.84 -0.94
C ALA A 28 -4.74 -18.49 -0.89
N LYS A 29 -5.03 -17.57 -1.82
CA LYS A 29 -4.59 -16.18 -1.73
C LYS A 29 -5.18 -15.52 -0.48
N LYS A 30 -6.48 -15.68 -0.21
CA LYS A 30 -7.20 -15.07 0.91
C LYS A 30 -6.65 -15.46 2.30
N ALA A 31 -6.19 -16.71 2.46
CA ALA A 31 -5.55 -17.16 3.69
C ALA A 31 -4.21 -16.44 3.97
N GLY A 32 -3.35 -16.29 2.95
CA GLY A 32 -2.10 -15.53 3.08
C GLY A 32 -2.31 -14.05 3.37
N TRP A 33 -3.45 -13.49 2.93
CA TRP A 33 -3.81 -12.09 3.23
C TRP A 33 -4.20 -11.88 4.69
N THR A 34 -4.81 -12.87 5.36
CA THR A 34 -5.21 -12.72 6.77
C THR A 34 -3.97 -12.55 7.66
N GLU A 35 -2.94 -13.36 7.44
CA GLU A 35 -1.66 -13.27 8.16
C GLU A 35 -0.94 -11.93 7.89
N ILE A 36 -0.96 -11.45 6.63
CA ILE A 36 -0.40 -10.15 6.28
C ILE A 36 -1.14 -9.01 6.98
N ILE A 37 -2.47 -9.07 7.04
CA ILE A 37 -3.32 -8.09 7.73
C ILE A 37 -3.05 -8.08 9.23
N GLU A 38 -2.96 -9.25 9.86
CA GLU A 38 -2.63 -9.37 11.28
C GLU A 38 -1.23 -8.79 11.57
N HIS A 39 -0.24 -9.13 10.73
CA HIS A 39 1.10 -8.57 10.85
C HIS A 39 1.13 -7.05 10.68
N MET A 40 0.36 -6.50 9.73
CA MET A 40 0.22 -5.05 9.56
C MET A 40 -0.41 -4.40 10.79
N ASN A 41 -1.50 -4.96 11.29
CA ASN A 41 -2.18 -4.46 12.48
C ASN A 41 -1.25 -4.43 13.70
N THR A 42 -0.49 -5.49 13.94
CA THR A 42 0.52 -5.53 15.02
C THR A 42 1.65 -4.54 14.78
N PHE A 43 2.14 -4.42 13.55
CA PHE A 43 3.23 -3.50 13.23
C PHE A 43 2.85 -2.02 13.47
N PHE A 44 1.60 -1.66 13.21
CA PHE A 44 1.08 -0.30 13.39
C PHE A 44 0.30 -0.10 14.70
N GLU A 45 0.35 -1.05 15.64
CA GLU A 45 -0.33 -0.92 16.93
C GLU A 45 0.13 0.34 17.68
N GLY A 46 -0.82 1.11 18.21
CA GLY A 46 -0.55 2.36 18.92
C GLY A 46 -0.18 3.57 18.04
N SER A 47 -0.12 3.40 16.72
CA SER A 47 0.18 4.51 15.79
C SER A 47 -0.92 5.56 15.66
N GLY A 48 -2.18 5.21 15.98
CA GLY A 48 -3.35 6.05 15.76
C GLY A 48 -3.79 6.15 14.29
N LEU A 49 -3.13 5.44 13.37
CA LEU A 49 -3.48 5.41 11.95
C LEU A 49 -4.72 4.56 11.69
N CYS A 50 -5.59 5.02 10.80
CA CYS A 50 -6.67 4.17 10.29
C CYS A 50 -6.11 3.11 9.34
N ASP A 51 -6.93 2.12 9.04
CA ASP A 51 -6.55 0.94 8.27
C ASP A 51 -6.08 1.32 6.85
N ALA A 52 -6.76 2.29 6.23
CA ALA A 52 -6.38 2.87 4.95
C ALA A 52 -4.98 3.50 4.96
N ASP A 53 -4.68 4.24 6.04
CA ASP A 53 -3.41 4.95 6.18
C ASP A 53 -2.25 3.98 6.42
N GLN A 54 -2.47 2.93 7.23
CA GLN A 54 -1.48 1.88 7.47
C GLN A 54 -1.08 1.19 6.16
N LEU A 55 -2.07 0.83 5.33
CA LEU A 55 -1.82 0.24 4.03
C LEU A 55 -1.10 1.21 3.09
N SER A 56 -1.54 2.46 3.02
CA SER A 56 -0.91 3.50 2.21
C SER A 56 0.58 3.68 2.55
N VAL A 57 0.92 3.65 3.85
CA VAL A 57 2.32 3.68 4.29
C VAL A 57 3.08 2.46 3.79
N ALA A 58 2.57 1.25 4.01
CA ALA A 58 3.23 0.01 3.60
C ALA A 58 3.46 -0.06 2.07
N GLU A 59 2.46 0.31 1.28
CA GLU A 59 2.54 0.36 -0.18
C GLU A 59 3.54 1.40 -0.68
N SER A 60 3.56 2.59 -0.08
CA SER A 60 4.50 3.65 -0.45
C SER A 60 5.96 3.21 -0.19
N VAL A 61 6.22 2.59 0.97
CA VAL A 61 7.54 2.03 1.31
C VAL A 61 7.93 0.92 0.34
N LEU A 62 7.01 -0.01 0.04
CA LEU A 62 7.26 -1.09 -0.91
C LEU A 62 7.63 -0.55 -2.29
N ASN A 63 6.88 0.43 -2.81
CA ASN A 63 7.16 1.06 -4.10
C ASN A 63 8.57 1.69 -4.12
N LYS A 64 9.00 2.34 -3.03
CA LYS A 64 10.38 2.88 -2.93
C LYS A 64 11.45 1.82 -2.80
N ALA A 65 11.18 0.75 -2.07
CA ALA A 65 12.09 -0.39 -2.03
C ALA A 65 12.26 -1.03 -3.41
N LEU A 66 11.18 -1.14 -4.19
CA LEU A 66 11.21 -1.67 -5.56
C LEU A 66 11.95 -0.76 -6.53
N GLU A 67 11.99 0.56 -6.34
CA GLU A 67 12.80 1.49 -7.13
C GLU A 67 14.31 1.45 -6.76
N ASN A 68 14.65 0.91 -5.59
CA ASN A 68 16.01 0.93 -5.07
C ASN A 68 16.92 -0.07 -5.81
N GLN A 69 17.87 0.47 -6.58
CA GLN A 69 18.81 -0.34 -7.36
C GLN A 69 19.73 -1.23 -6.49
N THR A 70 20.01 -0.83 -5.25
CA THR A 70 20.78 -1.67 -4.32
C THR A 70 19.99 -2.90 -3.92
N LEU A 71 18.72 -2.73 -3.55
CA LEU A 71 17.85 -3.87 -3.21
C LEU A 71 17.66 -4.81 -4.40
N ARG A 72 17.47 -4.27 -5.62
CA ARG A 72 17.41 -5.09 -6.84
C ARG A 72 18.69 -5.89 -7.07
N GLY A 73 19.86 -5.24 -6.97
CA GLY A 73 21.14 -5.92 -7.12
C GLY A 73 21.35 -7.02 -6.08
N GLN A 74 20.95 -6.77 -4.83
CA GLN A 74 21.03 -7.78 -3.77
C GLN A 74 20.10 -8.97 -4.02
N ALA A 75 18.86 -8.73 -4.46
CA ALA A 75 17.92 -9.80 -4.77
C ALA A 75 18.38 -10.65 -5.96
N GLN A 76 19.10 -10.06 -6.93
CA GLN A 76 19.68 -10.79 -8.05
C GLN A 76 20.92 -11.60 -7.67
N ALA A 77 21.72 -11.10 -6.72
CA ALA A 77 23.00 -11.69 -6.36
C ALA A 77 22.92 -12.75 -5.24
N ASN A 78 21.82 -12.80 -4.48
CA ASN A 78 21.72 -13.61 -3.26
C ASN A 78 20.46 -14.49 -3.25
N GLY A 79 20.53 -15.62 -2.54
CA GLY A 79 19.35 -16.39 -2.18
C GLY A 79 18.46 -15.63 -1.18
N LYS A 80 17.19 -16.04 -1.06
CA LYS A 80 16.19 -15.37 -0.21
C LYS A 80 16.66 -15.21 1.25
N VAL A 81 17.22 -16.26 1.84
CA VAL A 81 17.70 -16.24 3.24
C VAL A 81 18.81 -15.20 3.42
N ASP A 82 19.79 -15.17 2.52
CA ASP A 82 20.93 -14.26 2.58
C ASP A 82 20.53 -12.81 2.33
N PHE A 83 19.57 -12.58 1.42
CA PHE A 83 18.99 -11.26 1.17
C PHE A 83 18.39 -10.66 2.45
N TYR A 84 17.51 -11.40 3.13
CA TYR A 84 16.85 -10.92 4.36
C TYR A 84 17.74 -10.93 5.60
N SER A 85 18.85 -11.67 5.59
CA SER A 85 19.82 -11.68 6.69
C SER A 85 20.93 -10.62 6.54
N SER A 86 20.99 -9.93 5.40
CA SER A 86 22.01 -8.93 5.13
C SER A 86 21.80 -7.66 5.96
N PRO A 87 22.79 -7.13 6.68
CA PRO A 87 22.67 -5.84 7.38
C PRO A 87 22.30 -4.67 6.46
N LYS A 88 22.62 -4.81 5.16
CA LYS A 88 22.38 -3.78 4.16
C LYS A 88 20.89 -3.66 3.78
N ILE A 89 20.08 -4.71 3.97
CA ILE A 89 18.63 -4.62 3.74
C ILE A 89 18.00 -3.59 4.66
N LEU A 90 18.42 -3.53 5.93
CA LEU A 90 17.89 -2.61 6.92
C LEU A 90 18.09 -1.15 6.48
N THR A 91 19.34 -0.77 6.22
CA THR A 91 19.67 0.61 5.81
C THR A 91 19.06 1.03 4.47
N THR A 92 18.84 0.10 3.55
CA THR A 92 18.23 0.41 2.24
C THR A 92 16.71 0.47 2.29
N VAL A 93 16.07 -0.31 3.16
CA VAL A 93 14.64 -0.17 3.46
C VAL A 93 14.38 1.09 4.26
N GLU A 94 15.23 1.46 5.22
CA GLU A 94 15.14 2.73 5.96
C GLU A 94 15.17 3.94 5.01
N ASP A 95 16.11 3.96 4.06
CA ASP A 95 16.15 4.99 3.00
C ASP A 95 14.86 5.00 2.16
N SER A 96 14.26 3.82 1.93
CA SER A 96 12.98 3.72 1.22
C SER A 96 11.82 4.29 2.03
N VAL A 97 11.82 4.11 3.37
CA VAL A 97 10.86 4.72 4.29
C VAL A 97 10.96 6.25 4.27
N ILE A 98 12.18 6.78 4.36
CA ILE A 98 12.41 8.24 4.31
C ILE A 98 11.89 8.81 2.98
N LYS A 99 12.28 8.20 1.86
CA LYS A 99 11.85 8.65 0.52
C LYS A 99 10.35 8.55 0.31
N ALA A 100 9.70 7.53 0.85
CA ALA A 100 8.25 7.38 0.79
C ALA A 100 7.55 8.56 1.48
N GLY A 101 8.00 8.91 2.70
CA GLY A 101 7.49 10.06 3.45
C GLY A 101 7.73 11.40 2.73
N GLU A 102 8.96 11.62 2.26
CA GLU A 102 9.33 12.86 1.56
C GLU A 102 8.52 13.07 0.27
N GLN A 103 8.33 12.02 -0.53
CA GLN A 103 7.57 12.14 -1.77
C GLN A 103 6.08 12.36 -1.51
N HIS A 104 5.52 11.71 -0.50
CA HIS A 104 4.12 11.91 -0.14
C HIS A 104 3.89 13.36 0.34
N ALA A 105 4.74 13.86 1.25
CA ALA A 105 4.70 15.24 1.71
C ALA A 105 4.89 16.25 0.56
N LYS A 106 5.83 15.98 -0.35
CA LYS A 106 6.06 16.82 -1.54
C LYS A 106 4.85 16.86 -2.47
N GLY A 107 4.21 15.71 -2.73
CA GLY A 107 3.02 15.63 -3.58
C GLY A 107 1.86 16.43 -3.02
N ILE A 108 1.55 16.23 -1.74
CA ILE A 108 0.51 17.00 -1.03
C ILE A 108 0.85 18.49 -1.02
N GLY A 109 2.08 18.83 -0.64
CA GLY A 109 2.54 20.23 -0.62
C GLY A 109 2.47 20.91 -1.98
N TRP A 110 2.75 20.19 -3.07
CA TRP A 110 2.63 20.72 -4.42
C TRP A 110 1.18 21.00 -4.82
N VAL A 111 0.24 20.11 -4.50
CA VAL A 111 -1.20 20.33 -4.77
C VAL A 111 -1.68 21.60 -4.06
N LEU A 112 -1.31 21.76 -2.79
CA LEU A 112 -1.71 22.90 -1.97
C LEU A 112 -1.05 24.21 -2.41
N SER A 113 0.25 24.19 -2.71
CA SER A 113 1.00 25.40 -3.10
C SER A 113 0.76 25.84 -4.54
N SER A 114 0.28 24.95 -5.42
CA SER A 114 0.04 25.24 -6.84
C SER A 114 -1.42 25.58 -7.16
N ASP A 115 -2.27 25.80 -6.15
CA ASP A 115 -3.71 26.07 -6.29
C ASP A 115 -4.46 24.99 -7.10
N LYS A 116 -4.06 23.73 -6.95
CA LYS A 116 -4.60 22.57 -7.71
C LYS A 116 -5.69 21.81 -6.98
N VAL A 117 -6.24 22.37 -5.91
CA VAL A 117 -7.33 21.72 -5.15
C VAL A 117 -8.57 21.52 -6.02
N GLY A 118 -8.90 22.46 -6.89
CA GLY A 118 -10.00 22.29 -7.86
C GLY A 118 -9.77 21.14 -8.84
N GLU A 119 -8.55 20.99 -9.37
CA GLU A 119 -8.17 19.86 -10.23
C GLU A 119 -8.21 18.53 -9.45
N MET A 120 -7.82 18.54 -8.18
CA MET A 120 -7.94 17.37 -7.29
C MET A 120 -9.40 16.95 -7.11
N VAL A 121 -10.33 17.90 -6.93
CA VAL A 121 -11.77 17.59 -6.86
C VAL A 121 -12.26 16.94 -8.16
N GLU A 122 -11.84 17.45 -9.33
CA GLU A 122 -12.20 16.85 -10.61
C GLU A 122 -11.60 15.43 -10.79
N LEU A 123 -10.39 15.19 -10.26
CA LEU A 123 -9.80 13.86 -10.23
C LEU A 123 -10.61 12.92 -9.32
N LEU A 124 -10.92 13.34 -8.10
CA LEU A 124 -11.71 12.55 -7.14
C LEU A 124 -13.12 12.25 -7.67
N LYS A 125 -13.73 13.20 -8.38
CA LYS A 125 -15.00 12.98 -9.09
C LYS A 125 -14.88 11.85 -10.13
N ARG A 126 -13.81 11.80 -10.91
CA ARG A 126 -13.56 10.71 -11.87
C ARG A 126 -13.29 9.37 -11.19
N MET A 127 -12.80 9.40 -9.95
CA MET A 127 -12.63 8.22 -9.09
C MET A 127 -13.94 7.78 -8.40
N GLY A 128 -15.06 8.46 -8.64
CA GLY A 128 -16.37 8.13 -8.08
C GLY A 128 -16.52 8.53 -6.62
N LEU A 129 -15.93 9.67 -6.21
CA LEU A 129 -16.00 10.16 -4.82
C LEU A 129 -17.45 10.19 -4.29
N PHE A 130 -18.39 10.67 -5.09
CA PHE A 130 -19.78 10.82 -4.65
C PHE A 130 -20.45 9.46 -4.40
N GLU A 131 -20.27 8.51 -5.33
CA GLU A 131 -20.84 7.17 -5.24
C GLU A 131 -20.27 6.42 -4.04
N LYS A 132 -18.94 6.48 -3.86
CA LYS A 132 -18.25 5.82 -2.74
C LYS A 132 -18.73 6.32 -1.38
N LEU A 133 -18.90 7.63 -1.22
CA LEU A 133 -19.43 8.21 0.02
C LEU A 133 -20.86 7.73 0.33
N ARG A 134 -21.68 7.47 -0.68
CA ARG A 134 -23.05 7.00 -0.50
C ARG A 134 -23.15 5.51 -0.23
N ASP A 135 -22.22 4.73 -0.77
CA ASP A 135 -22.15 3.29 -0.52
C ASP A 135 -21.63 2.99 0.89
N GLU A 136 -20.74 3.83 1.44
CA GLU A 136 -20.28 3.75 2.83
C GLU A 136 -21.38 4.06 3.86
N GLU A 137 -22.33 4.95 3.56
CA GLU A 137 -23.50 5.19 4.43
C GLU A 137 -24.51 4.03 4.43
N ALA A 138 -24.44 3.12 3.45
CA ALA A 138 -25.38 2.02 3.27
C ALA A 138 -24.89 0.67 3.84
N ALA A 139 -23.64 0.60 4.30
CA ALA A 139 -23.00 -0.60 4.86
C ALA A 139 -22.83 -0.51 6.40
#